data_AF-A0A2V2WD95-F1
#
_entry.id   AF-A0A2V2WD95-F1
#
_cell.length_a   1.000
_cell.length_b   1.000
_cell.length_c   1.000
_cell.angle_alpha   90.00
_cell.angle_beta   90.00
_cell.angle_gamma   90.00
#
_symmetry.space_group_name_H-M   'P 1'
#
loop_
_entity.id
_entity.type
_entity.pdbx_description
1 polymer ?
#
loop_
_entity_poly.entity_id
_entity_poly.type
_entity_poly.pdbx_seq_one_letter_code
_entity_poly.pdbx_strand_id
1 'polypeptide(L)'
;MTRHDATRMDELAAEVANEPSEYSPVLRRGLRVLRSTVNDNRLSTSALLPDRIRYASVKEREKAFSKHYGHFCAYYKGSCFASVMLTRLAISTVGYFDENFYPAYVEDVDYSLRLRLLGFQERNVFYGKFVHRGSSSIRFSNKMDLPDALWYRRVRSLSANDAYAKMKWNRPRACSGGYKEPYDGMVPADVWVKDEARIQRIRVHGHDEEQGVPKVEYERSLWYSFRTKGR
;
A
#
# COMPACT_ATOMS: atom_id res chain seq x y z
N MET A 1 6.76 14.34 15.65
CA MET A 1 7.12 14.98 14.37
C MET A 1 8.33 15.86 14.63
N THR A 2 9.44 15.67 13.92
CA THR A 2 10.61 16.54 14.10
C THR A 2 10.38 17.88 13.41
N ARG A 3 11.06 18.95 13.82
CA ARG A 3 11.00 20.24 13.10
C ARG A 3 11.42 20.08 11.63
N HIS A 4 12.39 19.21 11.38
CA HIS A 4 12.87 18.87 10.03
C HIS A 4 11.77 18.22 9.16
N ASP A 5 10.97 17.31 9.70
CA ASP A 5 9.85 16.71 8.97
C ASP A 5 8.74 17.74 8.67
N ALA A 6 8.46 18.65 9.60
CA ALA A 6 7.45 19.68 9.42
C ALA A 6 7.80 20.63 8.26
N THR A 7 9.03 21.18 8.28
CA THR A 7 9.53 22.02 7.18
C THR A 7 9.48 21.27 5.85
N ARG A 8 9.88 20.00 5.85
CA ARG A 8 9.83 19.19 4.62
C ARG A 8 8.41 19.02 4.10
N MET A 9 7.41 18.84 4.96
CA MET A 9 6.01 18.76 4.54
C MET A 9 5.52 20.07 3.94
N ASP A 10 5.89 21.22 4.52
CA ASP A 10 5.49 22.55 4.00
C ASP A 10 6.09 22.81 2.60
N GLU A 11 7.35 22.44 2.39
CA GLU A 11 8.01 22.51 1.06
C GLU A 11 7.28 21.64 0.03
N LEU A 12 6.93 20.40 0.39
CA LEU A 12 6.23 19.49 -0.51
C LEU A 12 4.81 19.98 -0.82
N ALA A 13 4.12 20.55 0.17
CA ALA A 13 2.81 21.15 -0.05
C ALA A 13 2.87 22.32 -1.02
N ALA A 14 3.89 23.18 -0.91
CA ALA A 14 4.13 24.26 -1.87
C ALA A 14 4.48 23.73 -3.26
N GLU A 15 5.28 22.67 -3.38
CA GLU A 15 5.60 22.03 -4.67
C GLU A 15 4.34 21.47 -5.33
N VAL A 16 3.54 20.67 -4.59
CA VAL A 16 2.31 20.04 -5.10
C VAL A 16 1.25 21.09 -5.49
N ALA A 17 1.15 22.20 -4.77
CA ALA A 17 0.20 23.27 -5.09
C ALA A 17 0.45 23.92 -6.46
N ASN A 18 1.67 23.83 -6.99
CA ASN A 18 2.05 24.39 -8.28
C ASN A 18 2.00 23.36 -9.43
N GLU A 19 1.42 22.18 -9.22
CA GLU A 19 1.31 21.16 -10.25
C GLU A 19 0.10 21.36 -11.19
N PRO A 20 0.21 21.01 -12.48
CA PRO A 20 1.29 20.27 -13.14
C PRO A 20 2.58 21.10 -13.37
N SER A 21 3.74 20.44 -13.32
CA SER A 21 5.08 21.03 -13.56
C SER A 21 5.80 20.30 -14.70
N GLU A 22 7.02 20.70 -15.08
CA GLU A 22 7.76 20.03 -16.17
C GLU A 22 8.04 18.54 -15.93
N TYR A 23 7.81 18.05 -14.71
CA TYR A 23 7.91 16.63 -14.35
C TYR A 23 6.62 15.84 -14.59
N SER A 24 5.49 16.52 -14.77
CA SER A 24 4.20 15.88 -14.96
C SER A 24 4.15 15.08 -16.27
N PRO A 25 3.76 13.79 -16.24
CA PRO A 25 3.66 12.94 -17.43
C PRO A 25 2.76 13.50 -18.53
N VAL A 26 1.77 14.32 -18.18
CA VAL A 26 0.86 14.93 -19.15
C VAL A 26 1.62 15.88 -20.08
N LEU A 27 2.60 16.60 -19.53
CA LEU A 27 3.44 17.54 -20.27
C LEU A 27 4.59 16.82 -21.00
N ARG A 28 5.12 15.72 -20.45
CA ARG A 28 6.25 14.98 -21.07
C ARG A 28 5.84 13.95 -22.13
N ARG A 29 4.68 13.30 -21.95
CA ARG A 29 4.29 12.09 -22.71
C ARG A 29 2.81 12.05 -23.10
N GLY A 30 2.05 13.11 -22.84
CA GLY A 30 0.61 13.14 -23.07
C GLY A 30 -0.17 12.12 -22.22
N LEU A 31 0.42 11.62 -21.13
CA LEU A 31 -0.23 10.66 -20.23
C LEU A 31 -0.87 11.39 -19.05
N ARG A 32 -2.14 11.09 -18.74
CA ARG A 32 -2.81 11.71 -17.59
C ARG A 32 -2.13 11.29 -16.28
N VAL A 33 -1.97 12.25 -15.38
CA VAL A 33 -1.47 12.02 -14.02
C VAL A 33 -2.53 11.25 -13.23
N LEU A 34 -2.11 10.22 -12.49
CA LEU A 34 -2.99 9.55 -11.54
C LEU A 34 -3.09 10.46 -10.31
N ARG A 35 -4.22 11.16 -10.16
CA ARG A 35 -4.55 11.97 -8.99
C ARG A 35 -5.93 11.58 -8.49
N SER A 36 -6.03 11.26 -7.20
CA SER A 36 -7.33 11.09 -6.58
C SER A 36 -8.09 12.41 -6.67
N THR A 37 -9.39 12.33 -6.92
CA THR A 37 -10.29 13.49 -6.81
C THR A 37 -11.25 13.20 -5.67
N VAL A 38 -11.77 14.25 -5.02
CA VAL A 38 -12.71 14.10 -3.89
C VAL A 38 -13.92 13.23 -4.26
N ASN A 39 -14.28 13.19 -5.55
CA ASN A 39 -15.46 12.49 -6.06
C ASN A 39 -15.22 11.03 -6.48
N ASP A 40 -13.96 10.58 -6.60
CA ASP A 40 -13.64 9.17 -6.91
C ASP A 40 -12.75 8.58 -5.81
N ASN A 41 -13.41 7.91 -4.86
CA ASN A 41 -12.78 7.26 -3.71
C ASN A 41 -12.08 5.93 -4.07
N ARG A 42 -12.11 5.50 -5.34
CA ARG A 42 -11.46 4.25 -5.75
C ARG A 42 -9.97 4.45 -5.99
N LEU A 43 -9.55 5.63 -6.46
CA LEU A 43 -8.15 5.94 -6.68
C LEU A 43 -7.56 6.55 -5.41
N SER A 44 -6.59 5.86 -4.81
CA SER A 44 -5.77 6.42 -3.73
C SER A 44 -4.45 6.93 -4.29
N THR A 45 -4.13 8.18 -3.95
CA THR A 45 -2.84 8.82 -4.21
C THR A 45 -2.42 9.58 -2.97
N SER A 46 -1.11 9.68 -2.71
CA SER A 46 -0.64 10.48 -1.57
C SER A 46 -0.85 11.99 -1.81
N ALA A 47 -1.07 12.73 -0.72
CA ALA A 47 -1.39 14.15 -0.79
C ALA A 47 -0.16 15.03 -1.11
N LEU A 48 1.03 14.63 -0.64
CA LEU A 48 2.24 15.45 -0.65
C LEU A 48 3.40 14.83 -1.43
N LEU A 49 3.17 13.78 -2.24
CA LEU A 49 4.21 13.32 -3.16
C LEU A 49 4.13 14.09 -4.48
N PRO A 50 5.11 14.96 -4.78
CA PRO A 50 5.10 15.72 -6.02
C PRO A 50 5.41 14.83 -7.23
N ASP A 51 4.93 15.21 -8.41
CA ASP A 51 5.12 14.53 -9.69
C ASP A 51 6.61 14.28 -9.99
N ARG A 52 7.47 15.23 -9.62
CA ARG A 52 8.93 15.10 -9.72
C ARG A 52 9.44 13.86 -8.98
N ILE A 53 8.94 13.57 -7.79
CA ILE A 53 9.33 12.39 -7.02
C ILE A 53 8.52 11.17 -7.51
N ARG A 54 7.20 11.31 -7.66
CA ARG A 54 6.28 10.22 -8.06
C ARG A 54 6.75 9.49 -9.32
N TYR A 55 7.21 10.23 -10.33
CA TYR A 55 7.60 9.71 -11.64
C TYR A 55 9.12 9.71 -11.87
N ALA A 56 9.92 10.01 -10.86
CA ALA A 56 11.37 9.87 -10.93
C ALA A 56 11.80 8.40 -11.06
N SER A 57 13.04 8.18 -11.50
CA SER A 57 13.63 6.85 -11.52
C SER A 57 13.72 6.26 -10.10
N VAL A 58 13.80 4.93 -9.98
CA VAL A 58 13.96 4.24 -8.68
C VAL A 58 15.14 4.83 -7.89
N LYS A 59 16.30 4.99 -8.52
CA LYS A 59 17.52 5.53 -7.89
C LYS A 59 17.37 6.96 -7.35
N GLU A 60 16.52 7.77 -7.97
CA GLU A 60 16.24 9.13 -7.52
C GLU A 60 15.22 9.14 -6.37
N ARG A 61 14.18 8.31 -6.44
CA ARG A 61 13.18 8.19 -5.38
C ARG A 61 13.75 7.64 -4.08
N GLU A 62 14.67 6.68 -4.15
CA GLU A 62 15.37 6.15 -2.96
C GLU A 62 16.15 7.23 -2.18
N LYS A 63 16.45 8.37 -2.81
CA LYS A 63 17.12 9.50 -2.14
C LYS A 63 16.14 10.50 -1.53
N ALA A 64 14.89 10.53 -2.00
CA ALA A 64 13.91 11.57 -1.70
C ALA A 64 13.66 11.74 -0.20
N PHE A 65 13.58 10.63 0.54
CA PHE A 65 13.36 10.63 1.98
C PHE A 65 14.44 9.89 2.78
N SER A 66 15.62 9.71 2.18
CA SER A 66 16.78 8.98 2.76
C SER A 66 17.24 9.48 4.13
N LYS A 67 16.93 10.73 4.49
CA LYS A 67 17.27 11.36 5.79
C LYS A 67 16.10 11.36 6.79
N HIS A 68 14.97 10.77 6.44
CA HIS A 68 13.76 10.77 7.24
C HIS A 68 13.37 9.36 7.67
N TYR A 69 12.86 9.23 8.89
CA TYR A 69 12.26 7.98 9.35
C TYR A 69 10.82 7.90 8.86
N GLY A 70 10.47 6.76 8.25
CA GLY A 70 9.10 6.51 7.80
C GLY A 70 8.24 5.91 8.89
N HIS A 71 8.82 4.97 9.63
CA HIS A 71 8.13 4.25 10.68
C HIS A 71 9.05 3.84 11.82
N PHE A 72 8.43 3.67 12.98
CA PHE A 72 9.06 3.18 14.21
C PHE A 72 8.37 1.90 14.65
N CYS A 73 9.16 0.85 14.88
CA CYS A 73 8.66 -0.43 15.37
C CYS A 73 8.92 -0.53 16.87
N ALA A 74 7.89 -0.64 17.70
CA ALA A 74 8.11 -0.99 19.10
C ALA A 74 8.35 -2.50 19.17
N TYR A 75 9.58 -2.90 19.51
CA TYR A 75 10.00 -4.26 19.86
C TYR A 75 9.31 -5.42 19.09
N TYR A 76 9.96 -6.00 18.06
CA TYR A 76 10.05 -7.47 17.84
C TYR A 76 10.77 -7.78 16.51
N LYS A 77 11.66 -8.77 16.52
CA LYS A 77 12.26 -9.37 15.32
C LYS A 77 11.15 -9.98 14.44
N GLY A 78 10.72 -9.26 13.41
CA GLY A 78 9.86 -9.80 12.35
C GLY A 78 8.35 -9.49 12.43
N SER A 79 7.90 -8.58 13.30
CA SER A 79 6.47 -8.18 13.38
C SER A 79 6.29 -6.67 13.61
N CYS A 80 7.03 -5.85 12.87
CA CYS A 80 7.04 -4.39 13.07
C CYS A 80 5.63 -3.77 13.07
N PHE A 81 4.77 -4.16 12.13
CA PHE A 81 3.44 -3.57 11.98
C PHE A 81 2.39 -4.03 13.00
N ALA A 82 2.72 -5.01 13.85
CA ALA A 82 1.88 -5.31 15.02
C ALA A 82 1.89 -4.19 16.07
N SER A 83 2.94 -3.35 16.06
CA SER A 83 3.04 -2.14 16.89
C SER A 83 3.93 -1.10 16.21
N VAL A 84 3.36 -0.41 15.24
CA VAL A 84 4.05 0.60 14.43
C VAL A 84 3.57 2.01 14.76
N MET A 85 4.49 2.96 14.74
CA MET A 85 4.19 4.38 14.65
C MET A 85 4.65 4.88 13.28
N LEU A 86 3.73 5.42 12.49
CA LEU A 86 4.03 6.01 11.19
C LEU A 86 4.25 7.52 11.34
N THR A 87 5.25 8.08 10.65
CA THR A 87 5.40 9.54 10.63
C THR A 87 4.32 10.18 9.77
N ARG A 88 3.93 11.41 10.14
CA ARG A 88 3.00 12.20 9.33
C ARG A 88 3.55 12.43 7.92
N LEU A 89 4.86 12.64 7.80
CA LEU A 89 5.55 12.74 6.51
C LEU A 89 5.36 11.47 5.68
N ALA A 90 5.60 10.28 6.25
CA ALA A 90 5.36 9.02 5.56
C ALA A 90 3.92 8.84 5.09
N ILE A 91 2.92 9.06 5.96
CA ILE A 91 1.50 8.95 5.57
C ILE A 91 1.18 9.92 4.43
N SER A 92 1.71 11.14 4.51
CA SER A 92 1.40 12.20 3.54
C SER A 92 2.04 11.98 2.17
N THR A 93 3.13 11.22 2.07
CA THR A 93 3.88 11.00 0.81
C THR A 93 3.82 9.57 0.28
N VAL A 94 3.57 8.58 1.14
CA VAL A 94 3.38 7.17 0.76
C VAL A 94 1.89 6.85 0.52
N GLY A 95 1.00 7.64 1.14
CA GLY A 95 -0.44 7.41 1.13
C GLY A 95 -0.88 6.39 2.17
N TYR A 96 -2.14 5.96 2.11
CA TYR A 96 -2.70 4.96 3.02
C TYR A 96 -2.31 3.51 2.65
N PHE A 97 -2.63 2.57 3.52
CA PHE A 97 -2.57 1.13 3.21
C PHE A 97 -3.43 0.80 1.98
N ASP A 98 -2.99 -0.16 1.17
CA ASP A 98 -3.75 -0.59 0.00
C ASP A 98 -4.91 -1.48 0.41
N GLU A 99 -6.13 -0.95 0.31
CA GLU A 99 -7.37 -1.62 0.74
C GLU A 99 -7.69 -2.90 -0.04
N ASN A 100 -6.99 -3.16 -1.15
CA ASN A 100 -7.12 -4.42 -1.87
C ASN A 100 -6.52 -5.61 -1.10
N PHE A 101 -5.65 -5.37 -0.12
CA PHE A 101 -5.24 -6.41 0.83
C PHE A 101 -6.35 -6.63 1.85
N TYR A 102 -7.29 -7.50 1.51
CA TYR A 102 -8.51 -7.72 2.27
C TYR A 102 -8.69 -9.22 2.59
N PRO A 103 -9.12 -9.59 3.80
CA PRO A 103 -9.47 -8.72 4.94
C PRO A 103 -8.30 -8.42 5.88
N ALA A 104 -7.18 -9.13 5.75
CA ALA A 104 -5.98 -8.91 6.54
C ALA A 104 -4.76 -9.57 5.87
N TYR A 105 -3.58 -9.17 6.32
CA TYR A 105 -2.26 -9.62 5.90
C TYR A 105 -1.79 -9.06 4.56
N VAL A 106 -0.48 -8.76 4.52
CA VAL A 106 0.30 -8.23 3.40
C VAL A 106 0.17 -6.72 3.21
N GLU A 107 -0.81 -6.07 3.82
CA GLU A 107 -0.94 -4.60 3.81
C GLU A 107 0.30 -3.92 4.42
N ASP A 108 0.87 -4.52 5.47
CA ASP A 108 2.07 -4.07 6.15
C ASP A 108 3.32 -4.23 5.29
N VAL A 109 3.46 -5.38 4.63
CA VAL A 109 4.55 -5.66 3.70
C VAL A 109 4.48 -4.70 2.51
N ASP A 110 3.30 -4.49 1.94
CA ASP A 110 3.06 -3.53 0.87
C ASP A 110 3.49 -2.11 1.28
N TYR A 111 3.04 -1.66 2.44
CA TYR A 111 3.39 -0.32 2.95
C TYR A 111 4.90 -0.18 3.19
N SER A 112 5.54 -1.21 3.77
CA SER A 112 7.00 -1.24 3.99
C SER A 112 7.78 -1.17 2.68
N LEU A 113 7.33 -1.87 1.64
CA LEU A 113 7.96 -1.81 0.31
C LEU A 113 7.83 -0.42 -0.31
N ARG A 114 6.65 0.21 -0.21
CA ARG A 114 6.45 1.59 -0.69
C ARG A 114 7.32 2.61 0.05
N LEU A 115 7.47 2.47 1.37
CA LEU A 115 8.39 3.29 2.17
C LEU A 115 9.83 3.19 1.66
N ARG A 116 10.31 1.95 1.42
CA ARG A 116 11.67 1.70 0.92
C ARG A 116 11.90 2.28 -0.47
N LEU A 117 10.93 2.17 -1.37
CA LEU A 117 11.00 2.76 -2.71
C LEU A 117 11.12 4.30 -2.68
N LEU A 118 10.65 4.95 -1.62
CA LEU A 118 10.77 6.38 -1.39
C LEU A 118 12.00 6.75 -0.53
N GLY A 119 12.78 5.76 -0.08
CA GLY A 119 14.02 5.98 0.68
C GLY A 119 13.83 6.16 2.18
N PHE A 120 12.65 5.96 2.74
CA PHE A 120 12.46 6.15 4.18
C PHE A 120 13.26 5.14 5.01
N GLN A 121 13.79 5.62 6.15
CA GLN A 121 14.46 4.77 7.13
C GLN A 121 13.45 4.11 8.08
N GLU A 122 13.76 2.88 8.49
CA GLU A 122 13.08 2.18 9.58
C GLU A 122 13.83 2.39 10.90
N ARG A 123 13.11 2.61 12.00
CA ARG A 123 13.72 2.61 13.34
C ARG A 123 13.06 1.60 14.27
N ASN A 124 13.88 0.72 14.83
CA ASN A 124 13.45 -0.12 15.93
C ASN A 124 13.60 0.64 17.26
N VAL A 125 12.51 0.71 18.03
CA VAL A 125 12.45 1.34 19.35
C VAL A 125 12.41 0.23 20.39
N PHE A 126 13.47 0.15 21.19
CA PHE A 126 13.65 -0.87 22.24
C PHE A 126 13.20 -0.40 23.62
N TYR A 127 12.29 0.59 23.66
CA TYR A 127 11.79 1.17 24.89
C TYR A 127 10.37 0.69 25.18
N GLY A 128 10.14 0.24 26.41
CA GLY A 128 8.87 -0.36 26.84
C GLY A 128 8.77 -1.87 26.58
N LYS A 129 7.69 -2.49 27.08
CA LYS A 129 7.41 -3.92 26.91
C LYS A 129 6.21 -4.08 25.97
N PHE A 130 6.46 -4.56 24.75
CA PHE A 130 5.40 -4.97 23.82
C PHE A 130 5.36 -6.50 23.73
N VAL A 131 4.17 -7.09 23.87
CA VAL A 131 3.95 -8.54 23.78
C VAL A 131 2.97 -8.83 22.66
N HIS A 132 3.47 -9.36 21.55
CA HIS A 132 2.64 -9.79 20.43
C HIS A 132 2.32 -11.28 20.55
N ARG A 133 1.02 -11.63 20.64
CA ARG A 133 0.56 -13.02 20.51
C ARG A 133 0.25 -13.31 19.04
N GLY A 134 1.28 -13.66 18.28
CA GLY A 134 1.17 -13.95 16.85
C GLY A 134 0.13 -15.00 16.51
N SER A 135 -0.53 -14.85 15.36
CA SER A 135 -1.51 -15.79 14.82
C SER A 135 -2.68 -16.13 15.76
N SER A 136 -3.00 -15.27 16.73
CA SER A 136 -4.10 -15.53 17.67
C SER A 136 -5.45 -15.60 16.97
N SER A 137 -5.74 -14.65 16.06
CA SER A 137 -6.98 -14.64 15.27
C SER A 137 -7.13 -15.88 14.39
N ILE A 138 -6.04 -16.32 13.75
CA ILE A 138 -5.99 -17.57 12.97
C ILE A 138 -6.28 -18.80 13.85
N ARG A 139 -5.62 -18.89 15.01
CA ARG A 139 -5.81 -20.03 15.93
C ARG A 139 -7.22 -20.06 16.50
N PHE A 140 -7.80 -18.89 16.75
CA PHE A 140 -9.17 -18.74 17.21
C PHE A 140 -10.17 -19.16 16.12
N SER A 141 -10.02 -18.67 14.89
CA SER A 141 -10.93 -19.00 13.79
C SER A 141 -10.95 -20.49 13.43
N ASN A 142 -9.85 -21.20 13.70
CA ASN A 142 -9.76 -22.64 13.49
C ASN A 142 -10.46 -23.48 14.57
N LYS A 143 -10.81 -22.88 15.73
CA LYS A 143 -11.36 -23.60 16.89
C LYS A 143 -12.82 -23.27 17.19
N MET A 144 -13.33 -22.18 16.63
CA MET A 144 -14.66 -21.66 16.90
C MET A 144 -15.56 -21.80 15.67
N ASP A 145 -16.83 -22.09 15.91
CA ASP A 145 -17.87 -22.17 14.86
C ASP A 145 -18.81 -20.95 14.91
N LEU A 146 -18.28 -19.81 15.37
CA LEU A 146 -18.97 -18.52 15.26
C LEU A 146 -19.00 -18.05 13.80
N PRO A 147 -20.06 -17.38 13.33
CA PRO A 147 -20.17 -16.93 11.94
C PRO A 147 -18.93 -16.19 11.41
N ASP A 148 -18.37 -15.25 12.19
CA ASP A 148 -17.17 -14.50 11.79
C ASP A 148 -15.89 -15.37 11.75
N ALA A 149 -15.79 -16.35 12.64
CA ALA A 149 -14.67 -17.30 12.67
C ALA A 149 -14.69 -18.21 11.44
N LEU A 150 -15.88 -18.71 11.08
CA LEU A 150 -16.11 -19.50 9.86
C LEU A 150 -15.83 -18.67 8.61
N TRP A 151 -16.38 -17.45 8.57
CA TRP A 151 -16.15 -16.51 7.47
C TRP A 151 -14.66 -16.24 7.24
N TYR A 152 -13.93 -15.89 8.30
CA TYR A 152 -12.51 -15.59 8.20
C TYR A 152 -11.70 -16.83 7.78
N ARG A 153 -12.07 -18.02 8.28
CA ARG A 153 -11.42 -19.29 7.90
C ARG A 153 -11.56 -19.58 6.41
N ARG A 154 -12.77 -19.42 5.85
CA ARG A 154 -13.05 -19.60 4.42
C ARG A 154 -12.29 -18.58 3.58
N VAL A 155 -12.43 -17.29 3.90
CA VAL A 155 -11.74 -16.20 3.17
C VAL A 155 -10.22 -16.38 3.19
N ARG A 156 -9.64 -16.76 4.32
CA ARG A 156 -8.19 -16.99 4.42
C ARG A 156 -7.72 -18.13 3.53
N SER A 157 -8.52 -19.19 3.35
CA SER A 157 -8.15 -20.34 2.50
C SER A 157 -8.06 -19.99 1.01
N LEU A 158 -8.65 -18.87 0.58
CA LEU A 158 -8.55 -18.39 -0.80
C LEU A 158 -7.14 -17.91 -1.17
N SER A 159 -6.31 -17.55 -0.18
CA SER A 159 -5.00 -16.93 -0.42
C SER A 159 -5.06 -15.73 -1.40
N ALA A 160 -6.18 -14.99 -1.38
CA ALA A 160 -6.46 -13.90 -2.32
C ALA A 160 -5.40 -12.80 -2.28
N ASN A 161 -4.84 -12.54 -1.09
CA ASN A 161 -3.79 -11.53 -0.89
C ASN A 161 -2.43 -11.99 -1.43
N ASP A 162 -2.12 -13.28 -1.45
CA ASP A 162 -0.91 -13.79 -2.09
C ASP A 162 -0.99 -13.63 -3.61
N ALA A 163 -2.15 -13.93 -4.20
CA ALA A 163 -2.38 -13.71 -5.63
C ALA A 163 -2.24 -12.21 -6.00
N TYR A 164 -2.82 -11.33 -5.19
CA TYR A 164 -2.70 -9.88 -5.38
C TYR A 164 -1.26 -9.39 -5.20
N ALA A 165 -0.57 -9.83 -4.15
CA ALA A 165 0.84 -9.49 -3.88
C ALA A 165 1.77 -9.95 -5.00
N LYS A 166 1.57 -11.19 -5.50
CA LYS A 166 2.34 -11.73 -6.63
C LYS A 166 2.16 -10.89 -7.87
N MET A 167 0.93 -10.47 -8.14
CA MET A 167 0.64 -9.64 -9.29
C MET A 167 1.18 -8.20 -9.13
N LYS A 168 1.07 -7.59 -7.93
CA LYS A 168 1.52 -6.22 -7.66
C LYS A 168 3.03 -6.11 -7.58
N TRP A 169 3.70 -7.04 -6.93
CA TRP A 169 5.13 -6.94 -6.61
C TRP A 169 6.01 -7.92 -7.39
N ASN A 170 5.40 -8.76 -8.25
CA ASN A 170 6.09 -9.81 -9.01
C ASN A 170 6.94 -10.72 -8.08
N ARG A 171 6.38 -11.04 -6.91
CA ARG A 171 7.00 -11.86 -5.87
C ARG A 171 6.26 -13.20 -5.73
N PRO A 172 6.97 -14.33 -5.56
CA PRO A 172 6.32 -15.62 -5.39
C PRO A 172 5.55 -15.72 -4.06
N ARG A 173 5.93 -14.95 -3.04
CA ARG A 173 5.20 -14.78 -1.77
C ARG A 173 5.36 -13.34 -1.28
N ALA A 174 4.40 -12.84 -0.49
CA ALA A 174 4.46 -11.51 0.10
C ALA A 174 5.82 -11.19 0.77
N CYS A 175 6.33 -12.13 1.58
CA CYS A 175 7.52 -11.94 2.42
C CYS A 175 8.87 -12.34 1.78
N SER A 176 8.96 -12.60 0.47
CA SER A 176 10.22 -13.06 -0.17
C SER A 176 10.60 -12.26 -1.43
N GLY A 177 11.92 -12.18 -1.72
CA GLY A 177 12.49 -11.57 -2.92
C GLY A 177 13.02 -10.13 -2.74
N GLY A 178 13.68 -9.59 -3.78
CA GLY A 178 14.05 -8.17 -3.89
C GLY A 178 12.81 -7.29 -4.09
N TYR A 179 12.92 -5.96 -3.91
CA TYR A 179 11.78 -5.06 -4.12
C TYR A 179 11.82 -4.48 -5.54
N LYS A 180 10.75 -4.73 -6.30
CA LYS A 180 10.47 -4.10 -7.60
C LYS A 180 9.45 -2.99 -7.40
N GLU A 181 9.24 -2.18 -8.43
CA GLU A 181 8.13 -1.22 -8.44
C GLU A 181 6.77 -1.93 -8.57
N PRO A 182 5.68 -1.32 -8.07
CA PRO A 182 4.33 -1.84 -8.28
C PRO A 182 4.04 -2.06 -9.76
N TYR A 183 3.61 -3.26 -10.11
CA TYR A 183 3.26 -3.70 -11.46
C TYR A 183 4.39 -3.42 -12.46
N ASP A 184 5.62 -3.75 -12.08
CA ASP A 184 6.82 -3.54 -12.88
C ASP A 184 6.97 -2.07 -13.35
N GLY A 185 6.61 -1.12 -12.47
CA GLY A 185 6.75 0.32 -12.73
C GLY A 185 5.58 0.93 -13.49
N MET A 186 4.52 0.15 -13.76
CA MET A 186 3.33 0.71 -14.39
C MET A 186 2.72 1.77 -13.48
N VAL A 187 2.51 1.50 -12.19
CA VAL A 187 1.84 2.40 -11.23
C VAL A 187 2.86 3.02 -10.28
N PRO A 188 2.79 4.32 -9.94
CA PRO A 188 3.68 4.92 -8.96
C PRO A 188 3.56 4.28 -7.58
N ALA A 189 4.63 4.40 -6.78
CA ALA A 189 4.71 3.75 -5.48
C ALA A 189 3.59 4.15 -4.52
N ASP A 190 3.07 5.39 -4.58
CA ASP A 190 2.03 5.90 -3.68
C ASP A 190 0.59 5.63 -4.16
N VAL A 191 0.42 4.89 -5.27
CA VAL A 191 -0.87 4.78 -5.94
C VAL A 191 -1.41 3.35 -5.92
N TRP A 192 -2.71 3.23 -5.63
CA TRP A 192 -3.48 2.01 -5.83
C TRP A 192 -4.93 2.36 -6.20
N VAL A 193 -5.60 1.46 -6.90
CA VAL A 193 -7.01 1.59 -7.26
C VAL A 193 -7.79 0.47 -6.59
N LYS A 194 -8.82 0.83 -5.84
CA LYS A 194 -9.69 -0.11 -5.13
C LYS A 194 -10.51 -0.95 -6.12
N ASP A 195 -10.37 -2.26 -6.02
CA ASP A 195 -11.18 -3.24 -6.73
C ASP A 195 -12.33 -3.69 -5.81
N GLU A 196 -13.36 -2.85 -5.71
CA GLU A 196 -14.53 -3.11 -4.86
C GLU A 196 -15.25 -4.42 -5.27
N ALA A 197 -15.26 -4.74 -6.57
CA ALA A 197 -15.84 -5.97 -7.08
C ALA A 197 -15.09 -7.20 -6.55
N ARG A 198 -13.75 -7.18 -6.53
CA ARG A 198 -12.94 -8.24 -5.91
C ARG A 198 -13.20 -8.36 -4.41
N ILE A 199 -13.23 -7.24 -3.69
CA ILE A 199 -13.51 -7.24 -2.24
C ILE A 199 -14.89 -7.84 -1.97
N GLN A 200 -15.91 -7.49 -2.76
CA GLN A 200 -17.25 -8.02 -2.61
C GLN A 200 -17.31 -9.53 -2.89
N ARG A 201 -16.61 -10.02 -3.94
CA ARG A 201 -16.52 -11.48 -4.20
C ARG A 201 -15.90 -12.23 -3.03
N ILE A 202 -14.82 -11.69 -2.43
CA ILE A 202 -14.18 -12.30 -1.25
C ILE A 202 -15.15 -12.29 -0.06
N ARG A 203 -15.84 -11.18 0.19
CA ARG A 203 -16.79 -11.04 1.29
C ARG A 203 -17.93 -12.05 1.18
N VAL A 204 -18.53 -12.17 -0.01
CA VAL A 204 -19.65 -13.11 -0.25
C VAL A 204 -19.19 -14.56 -0.07
N HIS A 205 -18.04 -14.94 -0.61
CA HIS A 205 -17.51 -16.31 -0.45
C HIS A 205 -17.31 -16.70 1.02
N GLY A 206 -16.93 -15.76 1.90
CA GLY A 206 -16.84 -16.08 3.32
C GLY A 206 -18.18 -16.50 3.94
N HIS A 207 -19.31 -16.05 3.43
CA HIS A 207 -20.63 -16.34 3.99
C HIS A 207 -21.26 -17.64 3.46
N ASP A 208 -20.82 -18.16 2.32
CA ASP A 208 -21.48 -19.26 1.61
C ASP A 208 -20.49 -20.40 1.28
N GLU A 209 -20.77 -21.62 1.74
CA GLU A 209 -19.92 -22.81 1.46
C GLU A 209 -20.15 -23.40 0.07
N GLU A 210 -21.30 -23.12 -0.55
CA GLU A 210 -21.69 -23.72 -1.83
C GLU A 210 -21.17 -22.94 -3.04
N GLN A 211 -20.66 -21.73 -2.81
CA GLN A 211 -20.06 -20.95 -3.88
C GLN A 211 -18.65 -21.46 -4.18
N GLY A 212 -18.47 -21.96 -5.41
CA GLY A 212 -17.16 -22.32 -5.95
C GLY A 212 -16.13 -21.21 -5.78
N VAL A 213 -14.84 -21.55 -5.90
CA VAL A 213 -13.73 -20.62 -5.63
C VAL A 213 -13.90 -19.34 -6.48
N PRO A 214 -14.07 -18.16 -5.85
CA PRO A 214 -14.29 -16.92 -6.59
C PRO A 214 -13.04 -16.50 -7.36
N LYS A 215 -13.23 -15.69 -8.40
CA LYS A 215 -12.11 -15.00 -9.05
C LYS A 215 -11.49 -14.00 -8.08
N VAL A 216 -10.35 -14.37 -7.49
CA VAL A 216 -9.57 -13.54 -6.56
C VAL A 216 -8.52 -12.65 -7.23
N GLU A 217 -8.38 -12.78 -8.55
CA GLU A 217 -7.52 -11.93 -9.35
C GLU A 217 -8.03 -10.49 -9.34
N TYR A 218 -7.10 -9.56 -9.34
CA TYR A 218 -7.37 -8.14 -9.42
C TYR A 218 -7.54 -7.69 -10.87
N GLU A 219 -8.48 -6.81 -11.10
CA GLU A 219 -8.78 -6.29 -12.43
C GLU A 219 -7.77 -5.20 -12.85
N ARG A 220 -6.76 -5.58 -13.64
CA ARG A 220 -5.73 -4.65 -14.14
C ARG A 220 -6.27 -3.55 -15.04
N SER A 221 -7.41 -3.78 -15.72
CA SER A 221 -8.06 -2.77 -16.57
C SER A 221 -8.53 -1.55 -15.78
N LEU A 222 -8.71 -1.66 -14.47
CA LEU A 222 -9.09 -0.54 -13.62
C LEU A 222 -8.13 0.65 -13.77
N TRP A 223 -6.84 0.41 -14.03
CA TRP A 223 -5.87 1.49 -14.23
C TRP A 223 -6.10 2.28 -15.51
N TYR A 224 -6.65 1.66 -16.56
CA TYR A 224 -6.86 2.34 -17.84
C TYR A 224 -7.89 3.46 -17.71
N SER A 225 -8.89 3.29 -16.84
CA SER A 225 -9.87 4.34 -16.54
C SER A 225 -9.25 5.64 -16.03
N PHE A 226 -8.03 5.56 -15.46
CA PHE A 226 -7.29 6.70 -14.94
C PHE A 226 -6.10 7.12 -15.82
N ARG A 227 -5.79 6.39 -16.90
CA ARG A 227 -4.61 6.61 -17.77
C ARG A 227 -4.91 7.05 -19.19
N THR A 228 -6.14 7.50 -19.49
CA THR A 228 -6.50 7.92 -20.85
C THR A 228 -5.50 8.98 -21.36
N LYS A 229 -5.04 8.83 -22.61
CA LYS A 229 -4.17 9.82 -23.26
C LYS A 229 -4.83 11.20 -23.18
N GLY A 230 -4.07 12.21 -22.80
CA GLY A 230 -4.46 13.60 -22.99
C GLY A 230 -4.72 13.84 -24.47
N ARG A 231 -5.77 14.61 -24.78
CA ARG A 231 -6.01 15.10 -26.15
C ARG A 231 -4.83 15.96 -26.61
#